data_AF-A0AAV7N1H9-F1
#
_entry.id   AF-A0AAV7N1H9-F1
#
_cell.length_a   1.000
_cell.length_b   1.000
_cell.length_c   1.000
_cell.angle_alpha   90.00
_cell.angle_beta   90.00
_cell.angle_gamma   90.00
#
_symmetry.space_group_name_H-M   'P 1'
#
loop_
_entity.id
_entity.type
_entity.pdbx_description
1 polymer ?
#
loop_
_entity_poly.entity_id
_entity_poly.type
_entity_poly.pdbx_seq_one_letter_code
_entity_poly.pdbx_strand_id
1 'polypeptide(L)'
;MDRITEGLDKHAEWLNMVERGISDIEDDRTTLTSNQSNMGKTLAALQMKVEDLEARSRRNNLHIVGIAESTSIDNIEIYIKLLLIQLLGHQTFSAIFVVERAHGSKAACPPQGRRIDQ
;
A
#
# COMPACT_ATOMS: atom_id res chain seq x y z
N MET A 1 -56.00 40.96 19.37
CA MET A 1 -55.57 39.59 19.75
C MET A 1 -55.06 38.83 18.54
N ASP A 2 -55.68 38.98 17.38
CA ASP A 2 -55.40 38.21 16.14
C ASP A 2 -53.98 38.30 15.56
N ARG A 3 -53.29 39.46 15.67
CA ARG A 3 -51.91 39.60 15.17
C ARG A 3 -50.88 38.82 15.99
N ILE A 4 -51.16 38.61 17.28
CA ILE A 4 -50.26 37.86 18.18
C ILE A 4 -50.42 36.37 17.91
N THR A 5 -51.64 35.89 17.71
CA THR A 5 -51.93 34.49 17.37
C THR A 5 -51.35 34.13 15.99
N GLU A 6 -51.52 34.98 14.98
CA GLU A 6 -50.95 34.76 13.64
C GLU A 6 -49.40 34.69 13.68
N GLY A 7 -48.76 35.53 14.52
CA GLY A 7 -47.31 35.47 14.72
C GLY A 7 -46.88 34.17 15.40
N LEU A 8 -47.64 33.70 16.38
CA LEU A 8 -47.39 32.44 17.08
C LEU A 8 -47.48 31.24 16.14
N ASP A 9 -48.48 31.22 15.25
CA ASP A 9 -48.69 30.15 14.27
C ASP A 9 -47.52 30.07 13.28
N LYS A 10 -47.05 31.22 12.77
CA LYS A 10 -45.87 31.28 11.88
C LYS A 10 -44.59 30.79 12.56
N HIS A 11 -44.41 31.12 13.84
CA HIS A 11 -43.27 30.62 14.61
C HIS A 11 -43.36 29.12 14.85
N ALA A 12 -44.56 28.58 15.10
CA ALA A 12 -44.78 27.14 15.25
C ALA A 12 -44.50 26.38 13.93
N GLU A 13 -44.93 26.92 12.79
CA GLU A 13 -44.62 26.35 11.47
C GLU A 13 -43.11 26.37 11.18
N TRP A 14 -42.44 27.48 11.48
CA TRP A 14 -41.00 27.60 11.30
C TRP A 14 -40.23 26.64 12.22
N LEU A 15 -40.63 26.51 13.49
CA LEU A 15 -40.03 25.54 14.41
C LEU A 15 -40.17 24.11 13.89
N ASN A 16 -41.36 23.70 13.44
CA ASN A 16 -41.58 22.38 12.86
C ASN A 16 -40.78 22.13 11.57
N MET A 17 -40.51 23.18 10.80
CA MET A 17 -39.64 23.10 9.61
C MET A 17 -38.18 22.89 10.01
N VAL A 18 -37.70 23.68 10.98
CA VAL A 18 -36.33 23.59 11.49
C VAL A 18 -36.08 22.26 12.17
N GLU A 19 -37.00 21.78 13.00
CA GLU A 19 -36.90 20.47 13.67
C GLU A 19 -36.79 19.32 12.68
N ARG A 20 -37.60 19.32 11.61
CA ARG A 20 -37.48 18.32 10.54
C ARG A 20 -36.15 18.43 9.81
N GLY A 21 -35.71 19.64 9.47
CA GLY A 21 -34.42 19.84 8.84
C GLY A 21 -33.24 19.37 9.69
N ILE A 22 -33.31 19.55 11.01
CA ILE A 22 -32.30 19.03 11.94
C ILE A 22 -32.32 17.50 11.96
N SER A 23 -33.52 16.88 12.03
CA SER A 23 -33.67 15.42 11.97
C SER A 23 -33.05 14.83 10.71
N ASP A 24 -33.36 15.39 9.54
CA ASP A 24 -32.83 14.92 8.26
C ASP A 24 -31.29 15.03 8.21
N ILE A 25 -30.73 16.15 8.70
CA ILE A 25 -29.28 16.36 8.77
C ILE A 25 -28.61 15.37 9.73
N GLU A 26 -29.25 15.06 10.86
CA GLU A 26 -28.73 14.09 11.83
C GLU A 26 -28.72 12.66 11.26
N ASP A 27 -29.76 12.28 10.53
CA ASP A 27 -29.84 11.00 9.82
C ASP A 27 -28.78 10.88 8.73
N ASP A 28 -28.61 11.94 7.92
CA ASP A 28 -27.58 12.02 6.89
C ASP A 28 -26.17 11.92 7.49
N ARG A 29 -25.91 12.66 8.56
CA ARG A 29 -24.64 12.63 9.28
C ARG A 29 -24.34 11.22 9.80
N THR A 30 -25.34 10.55 10.36
CA THR A 30 -25.21 9.19 10.88
C THR A 30 -24.86 8.22 9.75
N THR A 31 -25.56 8.32 8.62
CA THR A 31 -25.30 7.51 7.42
C THR A 31 -23.90 7.76 6.86
N LEU A 32 -23.48 9.01 6.71
CA LEU A 32 -22.14 9.38 6.25
C LEU A 32 -21.05 8.86 7.17
N THR A 33 -21.23 8.98 8.49
CA THR A 33 -20.25 8.50 9.47
C THR A 33 -20.10 6.97 9.42
N SER A 34 -21.22 6.25 9.28
CA SER A 34 -21.22 4.80 9.10
C SER A 34 -20.48 4.38 7.82
N ASN A 35 -20.79 5.05 6.70
CA ASN A 35 -20.13 4.80 5.41
C ASN A 35 -18.62 5.05 5.49
N GLN A 36 -18.20 6.15 6.10
CA GLN A 36 -16.80 6.47 6.30
C GLN A 36 -16.07 5.40 7.12
N SER A 37 -16.70 4.91 8.20
CA SER A 37 -16.15 3.81 9.00
C SER A 37 -15.98 2.53 8.18
N ASN A 38 -16.99 2.17 7.38
CA ASN A 38 -16.96 0.98 6.53
C ASN A 38 -15.91 1.09 5.42
N MET A 39 -15.78 2.26 4.80
CA MET A 39 -14.73 2.54 3.82
C MET A 39 -13.35 2.43 4.45
N GLY A 40 -13.15 2.98 5.66
CA GLY A 40 -11.90 2.87 6.40
C GLY A 40 -11.50 1.42 6.69
N LYS A 41 -12.46 0.59 7.14
CA LYS A 41 -12.24 -0.84 7.37
C LYS A 41 -11.87 -1.58 6.08
N THR A 42 -12.56 -1.27 4.98
CA THR A 42 -12.32 -1.90 3.68
C THR A 42 -10.93 -1.53 3.15
N LEU A 43 -10.53 -0.26 3.26
CA LEU A 43 -9.20 0.19 2.88
C LEU A 43 -8.11 -0.54 3.68
N ALA A 44 -8.26 -0.63 4.99
CA ALA A 44 -7.30 -1.35 5.83
C ALA A 44 -7.19 -2.84 5.44
N ALA A 45 -8.32 -3.50 5.18
CA ALA A 45 -8.34 -4.89 4.74
C ALA A 45 -7.66 -5.08 3.36
N LEU A 46 -7.89 -4.15 2.43
CA LEU A 46 -7.25 -4.17 1.12
C LEU A 46 -5.75 -3.91 1.22
N GLN A 47 -5.31 -2.99 2.06
CA GLN A 47 -3.89 -2.71 2.30
C GLN A 47 -3.16 -3.96 2.83
N MET A 48 -3.71 -4.60 3.87
CA MET A 48 -3.14 -5.85 4.39
C MET A 48 -3.07 -6.95 3.33
N LYS A 49 -4.10 -7.06 2.49
CA LYS A 49 -4.12 -8.04 1.40
C LYS A 49 -3.08 -7.74 0.33
N VAL A 50 -2.91 -6.47 -0.05
CA VAL A 50 -1.89 -6.06 -1.02
C VAL A 50 -0.51 -6.36 -0.46
N GLU A 51 -0.25 -6.03 0.81
CA GLU A 51 1.02 -6.32 1.47
C GLU A 51 1.34 -7.83 1.50
N ASP A 52 0.37 -8.68 1.86
CA ASP A 52 0.55 -10.14 1.81
C ASP A 52 0.87 -10.62 0.39
N LEU A 53 0.11 -10.15 -0.61
CA LEU A 53 0.30 -10.53 -2.00
C LEU A 53 1.66 -10.08 -2.53
N GLU A 54 2.10 -8.86 -2.21
CA GLU A 54 3.43 -8.37 -2.57
C GLU A 54 4.54 -9.19 -1.89
N ALA A 55 4.41 -9.45 -0.59
CA ALA A 55 5.37 -10.24 0.17
C ALA A 55 5.49 -11.66 -0.39
N ARG A 56 4.36 -12.29 -0.71
CA ARG A 56 4.32 -13.63 -1.33
C ARG A 56 4.87 -13.64 -2.75
N SER A 57 4.57 -12.61 -3.54
CA SER A 57 5.08 -12.47 -4.89
C SER A 57 6.59 -12.25 -4.92
N ARG A 58 7.15 -11.54 -3.93
CA ARG A 58 8.59 -11.25 -3.83
C ARG A 58 9.35 -12.23 -2.94
N ARG A 59 8.68 -13.24 -2.36
CA ARG A 59 9.26 -14.17 -1.38
C ARG A 59 10.52 -14.87 -1.85
N ASN A 60 10.61 -15.17 -3.15
CA ASN A 60 11.75 -15.85 -3.75
C ASN A 60 12.76 -14.89 -4.39
N ASN A 61 12.53 -13.58 -4.32
CA ASN A 61 13.43 -12.58 -4.88
C ASN A 61 14.56 -12.33 -3.89
N LEU A 62 15.80 -12.42 -4.36
CA LEU A 62 16.99 -12.06 -3.59
C LEU A 62 17.52 -10.71 -4.07
N HIS A 63 17.79 -9.81 -3.13
CA HIS A 63 18.46 -8.55 -3.40
C HIS A 63 19.91 -8.64 -2.90
N ILE A 64 20.86 -8.71 -3.84
CA ILE A 64 22.29 -8.85 -3.53
C ILE A 64 22.97 -7.50 -3.76
N VAL A 65 23.60 -6.98 -2.72
CA VAL A 65 24.26 -5.67 -2.71
C VAL A 65 25.79 -5.84 -2.61
N GLY A 66 26.54 -4.85 -3.10
CA GLY A 66 28.01 -4.87 -3.04
C GLY A 66 28.69 -5.70 -4.13
N ILE A 67 27.94 -6.12 -5.15
CA ILE A 67 28.52 -6.68 -6.38
C ILE A 67 29.07 -5.52 -7.21
N ALA A 68 30.36 -5.57 -7.57
CA ALA A 68 30.94 -4.60 -8.48
C ALA A 68 30.27 -4.72 -9.86
N GLU A 69 29.71 -3.64 -10.36
CA GLU A 69 29.16 -3.56 -11.72
C GLU A 69 30.33 -3.59 -12.71
N SER A 70 30.75 -4.79 -13.14
CA SER A 70 31.68 -4.91 -14.25
C SER A 70 30.92 -4.74 -15.56
N THR A 71 31.54 -4.06 -16.52
CA THR A 71 30.95 -3.70 -17.82
C THR A 71 30.70 -4.90 -18.75
N SER A 72 30.88 -6.15 -18.26
CA SER A 72 30.99 -7.35 -19.09
C SER A 72 30.34 -8.58 -18.46
N ILE A 73 29.34 -8.41 -17.60
CA ILE A 73 28.48 -9.53 -17.19
C ILE A 73 27.45 -9.75 -18.32
N ASP A 74 27.89 -10.40 -19.39
CA ASP A 74 27.04 -10.71 -20.55
C ASP A 74 25.81 -11.55 -20.17
N ASN A 75 25.91 -12.30 -19.07
CA ASN A 75 24.79 -13.09 -18.54
C ASN A 75 24.77 -13.09 -17.00
N ILE A 76 23.98 -12.19 -16.42
CA ILE A 76 23.84 -12.00 -14.96
C ILE A 76 23.31 -13.27 -14.29
N GLU A 77 22.43 -14.03 -14.95
CA GLU A 77 21.86 -15.25 -14.37
C GLU A 77 22.91 -16.33 -14.14
N ILE A 78 23.80 -16.54 -15.12
CA ILE A 78 24.90 -17.50 -15.00
C ILE A 78 25.87 -17.03 -13.91
N TYR A 79 26.20 -15.74 -13.89
CA TYR A 79 27.09 -15.17 -12.89
C TYR A 79 26.55 -15.37 -11.47
N ILE A 80 25.27 -15.04 -11.21
CA ILE A 80 24.65 -15.20 -9.89
C ILE A 80 24.57 -16.67 -9.49
N LYS A 81 24.28 -17.59 -10.43
CA LYS A 81 24.32 -19.03 -10.14
C LYS A 81 25.67 -19.48 -9.62
N LEU A 82 26.74 -19.12 -10.33
CA LEU A 82 28.12 -19.47 -9.95
C LEU A 82 28.52 -18.81 -8.64
N LEU A 83 28.18 -17.53 -8.45
CA LEU A 83 28.48 -16.78 -7.23
C LEU A 83 27.84 -17.42 -6.00
N LEU A 84 26.56 -17.79 -6.08
CA LEU A 84 25.87 -18.42 -4.96
C LEU A 84 26.47 -19.80 -4.63
N ILE A 85 26.77 -20.63 -5.63
CA ILE A 85 27.42 -21.92 -5.43
C ILE A 85 28.80 -21.74 -4.78
N GLN A 86 29.57 -20.74 -5.22
CA GLN A 86 30.88 -20.43 -4.65
C GLN A 86 30.77 -19.97 -3.19
N LEU A 87 29.79 -19.13 -2.85
CA LEU A 87 29.65 -18.55 -1.52
C LEU A 87 29.04 -19.52 -0.49
N LEU A 88 28.01 -20.27 -0.87
CA LEU A 88 27.27 -21.14 0.05
C LEU A 88 27.67 -22.62 -0.06
N GLY A 89 28.50 -22.97 -1.04
CA GLY A 89 29.03 -24.30 -1.24
C GLY A 89 28.09 -25.24 -2.01
N HIS A 90 28.69 -26.19 -2.71
CA HIS A 90 27.98 -27.14 -3.58
C HIS A 90 27.08 -28.12 -2.80
N GLN A 91 27.35 -28.33 -1.51
CA GLN A 91 26.54 -29.20 -0.65
C GLN A 91 25.20 -28.56 -0.27
N THR A 92 25.17 -27.22 -0.16
CA THR A 92 23.95 -26.44 0.14
C THR A 92 22.99 -26.46 -1.05
N PHE A 93 23.53 -26.46 -2.27
CA PHE A 93 22.78 -26.54 -3.51
C PHE A 93 22.84 -27.95 -4.12
N SER A 94 22.51 -28.95 -3.30
CA SER A 94 22.48 -30.37 -3.70
C SER A 94 21.53 -30.65 -4.87
N ALA A 95 20.52 -29.80 -5.06
CA ALA A 95 19.74 -29.69 -6.29
C ALA A 95 20.11 -28.39 -7.04
N ILE A 96 20.19 -28.47 -8.38
CA ILE A 96 20.37 -27.31 -9.24
C ILE A 96 19.18 -26.37 -9.03
N PHE A 97 19.40 -25.21 -8.41
CA PHE A 97 18.36 -24.19 -8.29
C PHE A 97 18.21 -23.46 -9.62
N VAL A 98 16.97 -23.07 -9.92
CA VAL A 98 16.65 -22.32 -11.14
C VAL A 98 16.60 -20.84 -10.77
N VAL A 99 17.37 -20.03 -11.51
CA VAL A 99 17.19 -18.58 -11.53
C VAL A 99 16.23 -18.28 -12.67
N GLU A 100 15.04 -17.80 -12.34
CA GLU A 100 14.01 -17.43 -13.33
C GLU A 100 14.39 -16.14 -14.06
N ARG A 101 14.96 -15.18 -13.33
CA ARG A 101 15.42 -13.90 -13.84
C ARG A 101 16.48 -13.30 -12.93
N ALA A 102 17.49 -12.67 -13.50
CA ALA A 102 18.41 -11.82 -12.76
C ALA A 102 18.70 -10.54 -13.54
N HIS A 103 18.80 -9.42 -12.84
CA HIS A 103 19.14 -8.13 -13.44
C HIS A 103 19.87 -7.24 -12.44
N GLY A 104 20.68 -6.32 -12.96
CA GLY A 104 21.22 -5.21 -12.17
C GLY A 104 20.11 -4.26 -11.73
N SER A 105 20.38 -3.45 -10.70
CA SER A 105 19.51 -2.33 -10.37
C SER A 105 19.49 -1.34 -11.53
N LYS A 106 18.35 -0.68 -11.77
CA LYS A 106 18.27 0.45 -12.72
C LYS A 106 18.82 1.75 -12.14
N ALA A 107 19.29 1.73 -10.89
CA ALA A 107 19.92 2.88 -10.26
C ALA A 107 21.27 3.19 -10.92
N ALA A 108 21.68 4.46 -10.90
CA ALA A 108 23.02 4.84 -11.34
C ALA A 108 24.08 4.18 -10.45
N CYS A 109 25.14 3.66 -11.07
CA CYS A 109 26.29 3.11 -10.37
C CYS A 109 26.82 4.16 -9.37
N PRO A 110 26.81 3.87 -8.05
CA PRO A 110 27.29 4.83 -7.07
C PRO A 110 28.80 5.04 -7.21
N PRO A 111 29.33 6.22 -6.84
CA PRO A 111 30.77 6.46 -6.83
C PRO A 111 31.48 5.42 -5.97
N GLN A 112 32.66 4.99 -6.40
CA GLN A 112 33.45 3.95 -5.74
C GLN A 112 33.61 4.27 -4.24
N GLY A 113 33.20 3.32 -3.39
CA GLY A 113 33.26 3.45 -1.92
C GLY A 113 32.01 4.01 -1.23
N ARG A 114 30.96 4.41 -1.97
CA ARG A 114 29.66 4.75 -1.37
C ARG A 114 28.66 3.61 -1.48
N ARG A 115 27.99 3.29 -0.37
CA ARG A 115 26.84 2.37 -0.36
C ARG A 115 25.61 3.16 -0.79
N ILE A 116 24.71 2.52 -1.53
CA ILE A 116 23.35 3.05 -1.72
C ILE A 116 22.63 2.71 -0.42
N ASP A 117 22.48 3.71 0.44
CA ASP A 117 21.65 3.59 1.64
C ASP A 117 20.20 3.50 1.14
N GLN A 118 19.53 2.36 1.41
CA GLN A 118 18.10 2.18 1.18
C GLN A 118 17.35 2.27 2.50
#